data_AF-A0A6P1YBD6-F1
#
_entry.id   AF-A0A6P1YBD6-F1
#
_cell.length_a   1.000
_cell.length_b   1.000
_cell.length_c   1.000
_cell.angle_alpha   90.00
_cell.angle_beta   90.00
_cell.angle_gamma   90.00
#
_symmetry.space_group_name_H-M   'P 1'
#
loop_
_entity.id
_entity.type
_entity.pdbx_description
1 polymer ?
#
loop_
_entity_poly.entity_id
_entity_poly.type
_entity_poly.pdbx_seq_one_letter_code
_entity_poly.pdbx_strand_id
1 'polypeptide(L)'
;MFKTLKKNLFRILIMIIILIISGRSFCISESNNRKKVIMIILNRLTFEDLEYMDNLQALIEDGSIGVMNTRGLYGYKGAESYATISASGRANATYLNSKSYNLNNNISKIYKRRLGIIPDRYQIVNTEVVKLNKLNNKNRFNAKIGALGYALHKEGLKTAVFGNSDTADNIIRTNCLIAIDFRGFIDYGNVDNILIKDDLYPYGIRTDYEKILIELKNLKNNASLIVIETGDLDRLYFCRDNLTDIMYFLHRERILKKSDEFIGNLVNSIDRNSTRLIVISPNMGDDKIESASELTPLIFWGDGISKGILFSETTKRNGIVSNIDIAPSIIKYLDVDYKGFTGADIKFKRHSNNLTFIKQLSYKIKFVSNIRKQFLKIYVISEMIFIITVIFVLLFKKLLTKRLLFFIKLILMLIIIIPLVFLIVSSYNIMDTWEYIKHIIIISFSILALTLVFNSENRLQFISELTYVTILIDLFTNCELTKMSIIGYDPIIGARYYGLGNELVGILIFSLFTMLTFILKNKPKRLFLYMLLIFNIYLLISSNFGANLGGGLTLAFIFIYIIFDDFLKLKRII
;
A
#
# COMPACT_ATOMS: atom_id res chain seq x y z
N MET A 1 19.23 -9.91 -70.61
CA MET A 1 19.71 -8.82 -69.72
C MET A 1 18.87 -8.67 -68.44
N PHE A 2 17.53 -8.77 -68.47
CA PHE A 2 16.67 -8.61 -67.28
C PHE A 2 16.73 -9.74 -66.22
N LYS A 3 17.03 -11.00 -66.62
CA LYS A 3 17.14 -12.14 -65.69
C LYS A 3 18.38 -12.08 -64.80
N THR A 4 19.49 -11.54 -65.31
CA THR A 4 20.75 -11.37 -64.59
C THR A 4 20.70 -10.21 -63.60
N LEU A 5 20.00 -9.11 -63.93
CA LEU A 5 19.79 -8.00 -63.00
C LEU A 5 19.00 -8.41 -61.75
N LYS A 6 17.90 -9.19 -61.91
CA LYS A 6 17.09 -9.68 -60.77
C LYS A 6 17.89 -10.57 -59.80
N LYS A 7 18.77 -11.43 -60.34
CA LYS A 7 19.57 -12.36 -59.53
C LYS A 7 20.66 -11.63 -58.72
N ASN A 8 21.21 -10.57 -59.28
CA ASN A 8 22.18 -9.73 -58.58
C ASN A 8 21.51 -8.82 -57.53
N LEU A 9 20.33 -8.27 -57.84
CA LEU A 9 19.56 -7.48 -56.86
C LEU A 9 19.17 -8.31 -55.63
N PHE A 10 18.75 -9.56 -55.84
CA PHE A 10 18.37 -10.48 -54.76
C PHE A 10 19.58 -10.86 -53.87
N ARG A 11 20.76 -11.05 -54.47
CA ARG A 11 22.01 -11.30 -53.71
C ARG A 11 22.46 -10.09 -52.91
N ILE A 12 22.33 -8.89 -53.48
CA ILE A 12 22.62 -7.63 -52.78
C ILE A 12 21.64 -7.43 -51.62
N LEU A 13 20.35 -7.72 -51.83
CA LEU A 13 19.34 -7.63 -50.78
C LEU A 13 19.62 -8.60 -49.62
N ILE A 14 20.03 -9.84 -49.93
CA ILE A 14 20.44 -10.83 -48.92
C ILE A 14 21.71 -10.38 -48.19
N MET A 15 22.71 -9.83 -48.89
CA MET A 15 23.90 -9.27 -48.23
C MET A 15 23.56 -8.10 -47.31
N ILE A 16 22.64 -7.21 -47.71
CA ILE A 16 22.18 -6.09 -46.88
C ILE A 16 21.41 -6.62 -45.66
N ILE A 17 20.55 -7.63 -45.82
CA ILE A 17 19.85 -8.26 -44.69
C ILE A 17 20.84 -8.95 -43.75
N ILE A 18 21.85 -9.65 -44.27
CA ILE A 18 22.92 -10.27 -43.45
C ILE A 18 23.74 -9.19 -42.73
N LEU A 19 24.07 -8.07 -43.38
CA LEU A 19 24.77 -6.92 -42.79
C LEU A 19 23.93 -6.20 -41.72
N ILE A 20 22.60 -6.13 -41.89
CA ILE A 20 21.68 -5.57 -40.89
C ILE A 20 21.53 -6.53 -39.69
N ILE A 21 21.60 -7.84 -39.93
CA ILE A 21 21.54 -8.87 -38.87
C ILE A 21 22.90 -8.98 -38.14
N SER A 22 24.03 -8.87 -38.85
CA SER A 22 25.38 -8.92 -38.27
C SER A 22 25.85 -7.58 -37.69
N GLY A 23 25.23 -6.46 -38.09
CA GLY A 23 25.46 -5.13 -37.51
C GLY A 23 24.80 -4.94 -36.14
N ARG A 24 24.03 -5.91 -35.65
CA ARG A 24 23.54 -5.96 -34.27
C ARG A 24 24.46 -6.77 -33.35
N SER A 25 25.76 -6.59 -33.47
CA SER A 25 26.63 -6.77 -32.31
C SER A 25 26.44 -5.54 -31.43
N PHE A 26 25.48 -5.61 -30.50
CA PHE A 26 25.51 -4.73 -29.35
C PHE A 26 26.86 -4.94 -28.68
N CYS A 27 27.72 -3.93 -28.78
CA CYS A 27 28.83 -3.78 -27.86
C CYS A 27 28.19 -3.49 -26.50
N ILE A 28 27.79 -4.54 -25.79
CA ILE A 28 27.52 -4.46 -24.37
C ILE A 28 28.91 -4.19 -23.79
N SER A 29 29.17 -2.94 -23.45
CA SER A 29 30.15 -2.66 -22.41
C SER A 29 29.62 -3.41 -21.18
N GLU A 30 30.14 -4.61 -20.92
CA GLU A 30 29.99 -5.28 -19.63
C GLU A 30 30.65 -4.35 -18.62
N SER A 31 29.87 -3.43 -18.06
CA SER A 31 30.25 -2.82 -16.80
C SER A 31 30.30 -3.98 -15.81
N ASN A 32 31.51 -4.32 -15.40
CA ASN A 32 31.82 -5.43 -14.49
C ASN A 32 31.20 -5.29 -13.08
N ASN A 33 30.26 -4.36 -12.87
CA ASN A 33 29.55 -4.18 -11.63
C ASN A 33 28.19 -4.86 -11.68
N ARG A 34 28.14 -6.07 -11.11
CA ARG A 34 26.90 -6.77 -10.79
C ARG A 34 26.01 -5.86 -9.95
N LYS A 35 24.77 -5.64 -10.39
CA LYS A 35 23.76 -4.87 -9.66
C LYS A 35 23.54 -5.47 -8.27
N LYS A 36 23.35 -4.60 -7.26
CA LYS A 36 23.08 -5.00 -5.87
C LYS A 36 21.94 -4.21 -5.25
N VAL A 37 21.16 -4.86 -4.41
CA VAL A 37 20.20 -4.22 -3.52
C VAL A 37 20.70 -4.34 -2.08
N ILE A 38 20.77 -3.19 -1.41
CA ILE A 38 20.98 -3.11 0.03
C ILE A 38 19.69 -2.60 0.65
N MET A 39 19.16 -3.33 1.61
CA MET A 39 17.96 -2.96 2.36
C MET A 39 18.34 -2.70 3.82
N ILE A 40 18.23 -1.45 4.26
CA ILE A 40 18.40 -1.07 5.67
C ILE A 40 17.02 -1.03 6.30
N ILE A 41 16.85 -1.83 7.36
CA ILE A 41 15.65 -1.87 8.14
C ILE A 41 15.84 -0.98 9.36
N LEU A 42 15.05 0.09 9.39
CA LEU A 42 14.85 0.98 10.53
C LEU A 42 13.41 0.77 11.01
N ASN A 43 13.16 -0.36 11.64
CA ASN A 43 11.80 -0.71 12.03
C ASN A 43 11.25 0.31 13.05
N ARG A 44 9.96 0.65 12.92
CA ARG A 44 9.24 1.65 13.75
C ARG A 44 9.66 3.11 13.54
N LEU A 45 10.32 3.40 12.42
CA LEU A 45 10.61 4.77 11.99
C LEU A 45 9.33 5.55 11.71
N THR A 46 9.32 6.83 12.10
CA THR A 46 8.28 7.82 11.81
C THR A 46 8.86 9.04 11.08
N PHE A 47 8.03 10.01 10.68
CA PHE A 47 8.52 11.21 9.98
C PHE A 47 9.17 12.25 10.90
N GLU A 48 8.94 12.14 12.21
CA GLU A 48 9.50 12.98 13.26
C GLU A 48 10.95 12.61 13.50
N ASP A 49 11.26 11.32 13.42
CA ASP A 49 12.61 10.79 13.58
C ASP A 49 13.61 11.39 12.59
N LEU A 50 13.14 11.82 11.41
CA LEU A 50 13.98 12.42 10.38
C LEU A 50 14.73 13.66 10.88
N GLU A 51 14.19 14.38 11.87
CA GLU A 51 14.84 15.54 12.50
C GLU A 51 16.22 15.19 13.09
N TYR A 52 16.43 13.93 13.48
CA TYR A 52 17.68 13.45 14.07
C TYR A 52 18.57 12.69 13.08
N MET A 53 18.21 12.68 11.79
CA MET A 53 18.81 11.80 10.77
C MET A 53 19.20 12.57 9.49
N ASP A 54 20.28 13.34 9.57
CA ASP A 54 20.74 14.21 8.47
C ASP A 54 21.18 13.41 7.23
N ASN A 55 21.86 12.27 7.42
CA ASN A 55 22.28 11.42 6.29
C ASN A 55 21.07 10.81 5.58
N LEU A 56 20.05 10.38 6.33
CA LEU A 56 18.81 9.89 5.75
C LEU A 56 18.04 11.00 5.01
N GLN A 57 18.02 12.22 5.55
CA GLN A 57 17.45 13.38 4.84
C GLN A 57 18.19 13.65 3.53
N ALA A 58 19.52 13.60 3.51
CA ALA A 58 20.32 13.75 2.28
C ALA A 58 19.97 12.67 1.23
N LEU A 59 19.72 11.42 1.65
CA LEU A 59 19.25 10.37 0.76
C LEU A 59 17.86 10.67 0.17
N ILE A 60 16.97 11.31 0.93
CA ILE A 60 15.64 11.72 0.45
C ILE A 60 15.75 12.87 -0.56
N GLU A 61 16.71 13.78 -0.38
CA GLU A 61 16.93 14.91 -1.29
C GLU A 61 17.40 14.47 -2.68
N ASP A 62 18.18 13.40 -2.75
CA ASP A 62 18.70 12.83 -4.01
C ASP A 62 17.88 11.61 -4.49
N GLY A 63 17.05 11.04 -3.62
CA GLY A 63 16.29 9.80 -3.84
C GLY A 63 14.78 10.00 -3.95
N SER A 64 14.06 8.88 -3.95
CA SER A 64 12.60 8.88 -3.97
C SER A 64 12.02 8.40 -2.64
N ILE A 65 10.98 9.09 -2.16
CA ILE A 65 10.30 8.77 -0.90
C ILE A 65 8.81 8.49 -1.13
N GLY A 66 8.26 7.57 -0.35
CA GLY A 66 6.84 7.34 -0.25
C GLY A 66 6.48 6.81 1.13
N VAL A 67 5.20 6.51 1.33
CA VAL A 67 4.73 5.71 2.45
C VAL A 67 4.38 4.29 2.00
N MET A 68 4.71 3.33 2.85
CA MET A 68 4.45 1.92 2.63
C MET A 68 3.36 1.43 3.58
N ASN A 69 2.33 0.80 3.03
CA ASN A 69 1.41 0.02 3.84
C ASN A 69 2.10 -1.23 4.39
N THR A 70 2.16 -1.34 5.72
CA THR A 70 2.89 -2.38 6.46
C THR A 70 2.09 -3.64 6.76
N ARG A 71 0.89 -3.78 6.21
CA ARG A 71 -0.07 -4.81 6.64
C ARG A 71 0.40 -6.23 6.34
N GLY A 72 0.41 -7.07 7.37
CA GLY A 72 0.51 -8.53 7.28
C GLY A 72 -0.84 -9.20 7.01
N LEU A 73 -0.96 -10.49 7.35
CA LEU A 73 -2.28 -11.16 7.24
C LEU A 73 -3.28 -10.60 8.25
N TYR A 74 -2.85 -10.40 9.50
CA TYR A 74 -3.73 -9.98 10.60
C TYR A 74 -3.38 -8.62 11.20
N GLY A 75 -2.09 -8.24 11.26
CA GLY A 75 -1.66 -7.02 11.93
C GLY A 75 -0.62 -6.18 11.18
N TYR A 76 0.01 -5.27 11.92
CA TYR A 76 1.00 -4.30 11.43
C TYR A 76 2.28 -4.25 12.29
N LYS A 77 2.37 -5.02 13.39
CA LYS A 77 3.39 -4.86 14.44
C LYS A 77 4.36 -6.04 14.58
N GLY A 78 4.33 -7.02 13.68
CA GLY A 78 4.97 -8.32 13.93
C GLY A 78 5.67 -8.91 12.71
N ALA A 79 6.19 -10.13 12.89
CA ALA A 79 6.90 -10.88 11.85
C ALA A 79 6.10 -11.04 10.53
N GLU A 80 4.76 -10.97 10.60
CA GLU A 80 3.87 -10.99 9.42
C GLU A 80 4.26 -9.94 8.37
N SER A 81 4.63 -8.73 8.81
CA SER A 81 4.93 -7.61 7.91
C SER A 81 6.22 -7.87 7.14
N TYR A 82 7.24 -8.43 7.81
CA TYR A 82 8.51 -8.88 7.20
C TYR A 82 8.29 -10.03 6.22
N ALA A 83 7.50 -11.04 6.61
CA ALA A 83 7.19 -12.18 5.75
C ALA A 83 6.43 -11.75 4.48
N THR A 84 5.55 -10.75 4.60
CA THR A 84 4.75 -10.22 3.50
C THR A 84 5.62 -9.55 2.43
N ILE A 85 6.70 -8.88 2.83
CA ILE A 85 7.69 -8.30 1.91
C ILE A 85 8.28 -9.39 0.99
N SER A 86 8.78 -10.49 1.56
CA SER A 86 9.39 -11.60 0.80
C SER A 86 8.37 -12.34 -0.06
N ALA A 87 7.18 -12.57 0.49
CA ALA A 87 6.15 -13.37 -0.15
C ALA A 87 5.44 -12.62 -1.28
N SER A 88 5.52 -11.28 -1.31
CA SER A 88 4.71 -10.42 -2.18
C SER A 88 3.25 -10.83 -2.16
N GLY A 89 2.72 -11.02 -0.95
CA GLY A 89 1.37 -11.44 -0.64
C GLY A 89 1.22 -11.48 0.88
N ARG A 90 0.07 -11.04 1.41
CA ARG A 90 -0.12 -10.91 2.87
C ARG A 90 0.14 -12.23 3.58
N ALA A 91 1.18 -12.28 4.39
CA ALA A 91 1.66 -13.49 5.04
C ALA A 91 1.36 -13.48 6.54
N ASN A 92 1.21 -14.68 7.11
CA ASN A 92 1.18 -14.92 8.54
C ASN A 92 2.57 -15.37 9.02
N ALA A 93 3.03 -14.82 10.12
CA ALA A 93 4.26 -15.19 10.79
C ALA A 93 4.25 -14.63 12.22
N THR A 94 4.95 -15.32 13.12
CA THR A 94 5.18 -14.84 14.48
C THR A 94 6.68 -14.75 14.75
N TYR A 95 7.08 -14.05 15.82
CA TYR A 95 8.48 -14.05 16.28
C TYR A 95 9.01 -15.46 16.58
N LEU A 96 8.12 -16.38 16.99
CA LEU A 96 8.51 -17.77 17.21
C LEU A 96 8.89 -18.49 15.91
N ASN A 97 8.29 -18.11 14.79
CA ASN A 97 8.54 -18.72 13.49
C ASN A 97 9.63 -17.99 12.68
N SER A 98 10.13 -16.83 13.15
CA SER A 98 11.24 -16.11 12.53
C SER A 98 12.63 -16.54 13.00
N LYS A 99 12.71 -17.53 13.92
CA LYS A 99 13.96 -18.02 14.51
C LYS A 99 14.94 -18.57 13.47
N SER A 100 15.92 -17.75 13.14
CA SER A 100 16.97 -18.01 12.17
C SER A 100 18.32 -17.93 12.86
N TYR A 101 19.28 -18.78 12.50
CA TYR A 101 20.56 -18.91 13.19
C TYR A 101 21.69 -19.02 12.20
N ASN A 102 22.86 -18.48 12.55
CA ASN A 102 24.08 -18.88 11.86
C ASN A 102 24.31 -20.38 12.04
N LEU A 103 24.74 -21.04 10.98
CA LEU A 103 24.95 -22.48 11.00
C LEU A 103 26.12 -22.86 11.89
N ASN A 104 25.86 -23.86 12.72
CA ASN A 104 26.85 -24.61 13.47
C ASN A 104 26.42 -26.08 13.51
N ASN A 105 27.27 -26.95 14.09
CA ASN A 105 27.00 -28.39 14.16
C ASN A 105 25.66 -28.74 14.82
N ASN A 106 25.22 -27.96 15.82
CA ASN A 106 23.96 -28.21 16.53
C ASN A 106 22.75 -27.77 15.70
N ILE A 107 22.78 -26.57 15.12
CA ILE A 107 21.70 -26.05 14.27
C ILE A 107 21.55 -26.93 13.01
N SER A 108 22.65 -27.36 12.40
CA SER A 108 22.62 -28.26 11.24
C SER A 108 21.92 -29.59 11.58
N LYS A 109 22.20 -30.20 12.74
CA LYS A 109 21.50 -31.40 13.23
C LYS A 109 20.00 -31.15 13.47
N ILE A 110 19.63 -30.01 14.05
CA ILE A 110 18.22 -29.63 14.28
C ILE A 110 17.49 -29.51 12.94
N TYR A 111 18.10 -28.82 11.96
CA TYR A 111 17.53 -28.63 10.64
C TYR A 111 17.39 -29.97 9.89
N LYS A 112 18.45 -30.80 9.88
CA LYS A 112 18.43 -32.15 9.30
C LYS A 112 17.33 -33.02 9.88
N ARG A 113 17.12 -32.98 11.20
CA ARG A 113 16.03 -33.72 11.86
C ARG A 113 14.64 -33.28 11.40
N ARG A 114 14.46 -32.01 11.02
CA ARG A 114 13.16 -31.44 10.63
C ARG A 114 12.87 -31.58 9.13
N LEU A 115 13.88 -31.47 8.27
CA LEU A 115 13.71 -31.46 6.80
C LEU A 115 14.45 -32.58 6.06
N GLY A 116 15.30 -33.36 6.74
CA GLY A 116 16.08 -34.44 6.12
C GLY A 116 17.28 -33.98 5.27
N ILE A 117 17.55 -32.67 5.19
CA ILE A 117 18.57 -32.06 4.33
C ILE A 117 19.67 -31.44 5.20
N ILE A 118 20.92 -31.49 4.73
CA ILE A 118 22.06 -30.81 5.37
C ILE A 118 22.37 -29.51 4.61
N PRO A 119 22.40 -28.35 5.29
CA PRO A 119 22.65 -27.06 4.64
C PRO A 119 24.16 -26.76 4.51
N ASP A 120 24.83 -27.40 3.55
CA ASP A 120 26.32 -27.35 3.46
C ASP A 120 26.90 -26.10 2.78
N ARG A 121 26.07 -25.22 2.20
CA ARG A 121 26.50 -24.05 1.40
C ARG A 121 25.92 -22.71 1.84
N TYR A 122 25.23 -22.69 2.97
CA TYR A 122 24.55 -21.52 3.49
C TYR A 122 25.20 -21.10 4.81
N GLN A 123 25.06 -19.85 5.24
CA GLN A 123 25.55 -19.41 6.53
C GLN A 123 24.45 -19.27 7.57
N ILE A 124 23.20 -19.05 7.13
CA ILE A 124 22.06 -18.85 8.03
C ILE A 124 20.90 -19.75 7.59
N VAL A 125 20.22 -20.35 8.56
CA VAL A 125 19.00 -21.14 8.34
C VAL A 125 17.87 -20.74 9.29
N ASN A 126 16.65 -20.63 8.75
CA ASN A 126 15.44 -20.58 9.54
C ASN A 126 15.03 -22.01 9.93
N THR A 127 15.03 -22.28 11.23
CA THR A 127 14.74 -23.64 11.74
C THR A 127 13.25 -23.96 11.76
N GLU A 128 12.38 -22.95 11.72
CA GLU A 128 10.93 -23.05 11.86
C GLU A 128 10.18 -22.96 10.51
N VAL A 129 10.90 -23.03 9.38
CA VAL A 129 10.35 -22.85 8.02
C VAL A 129 9.18 -23.79 7.71
N VAL A 130 9.20 -25.03 8.24
CA VAL A 130 8.10 -25.99 8.04
C VAL A 130 6.81 -25.50 8.70
N LYS A 131 6.88 -24.94 9.91
CA LYS A 131 5.70 -24.38 10.59
C LYS A 131 5.24 -23.11 9.87
N LEU A 132 6.19 -22.27 9.46
CA LEU A 132 5.91 -21.03 8.74
C LEU A 132 5.18 -21.29 7.40
N ASN A 133 5.60 -22.31 6.65
CA ASN A 133 4.90 -22.76 5.44
C ASN A 133 3.50 -23.32 5.76
N LYS A 134 3.37 -24.16 6.79
CA LYS A 134 2.05 -24.68 7.22
C LYS A 134 1.05 -23.57 7.59
N LEU A 135 1.52 -22.49 8.23
CA LEU A 135 0.70 -21.32 8.58
C LEU A 135 0.14 -20.59 7.35
N ASN A 136 0.81 -20.69 6.19
CA ASN A 136 0.45 -19.95 4.98
C ASN A 136 -0.14 -20.82 3.85
N ASN A 137 -0.09 -22.15 3.94
CA ASN A 137 -0.61 -23.04 2.90
C ASN A 137 -2.11 -22.83 2.56
N LYS A 138 -2.93 -22.38 3.52
CA LYS A 138 -4.37 -22.09 3.34
C LYS A 138 -4.66 -20.59 3.23
N ASN A 139 -3.65 -19.78 2.94
CA ASN A 139 -3.78 -18.33 2.91
C ASN A 139 -4.47 -17.87 1.62
N ARG A 140 -5.58 -17.13 1.75
CA ARG A 140 -6.37 -16.58 0.64
C ARG A 140 -5.60 -15.61 -0.27
N PHE A 141 -4.49 -15.05 0.21
CA PHE A 141 -3.63 -14.14 -0.54
C PHE A 141 -2.49 -14.87 -1.27
N ASN A 142 -2.47 -16.21 -1.26
CA ASN A 142 -1.48 -17.05 -1.94
C ASN A 142 -0.01 -16.66 -1.60
N ALA A 143 0.22 -16.23 -0.37
CA ALA A 143 1.54 -15.79 0.10
C ALA A 143 2.51 -16.98 0.18
N LYS A 144 3.60 -16.92 -0.60
CA LYS A 144 4.65 -17.94 -0.61
C LYS A 144 5.88 -17.44 0.14
N ILE A 145 6.04 -17.92 1.37
CA ILE A 145 7.15 -17.53 2.24
C ILE A 145 8.49 -17.86 1.59
N GLY A 146 9.39 -16.88 1.50
CA GLY A 146 10.70 -17.05 0.88
C GLY A 146 10.71 -17.05 -0.65
N ALA A 147 9.63 -16.56 -1.27
CA ALA A 147 9.55 -16.44 -2.73
C ALA A 147 10.63 -15.50 -3.31
N LEU A 148 10.98 -14.42 -2.63
CA LEU A 148 12.09 -13.54 -3.03
C LEU A 148 13.44 -14.28 -3.01
N GLY A 149 13.81 -14.90 -1.89
CA GLY A 149 15.05 -15.66 -1.79
C GLY A 149 15.11 -16.79 -2.82
N TYR A 150 13.98 -17.50 -3.04
CA TYR A 150 13.89 -18.52 -4.07
C TYR A 150 14.12 -17.97 -5.49
N ALA A 151 13.47 -16.85 -5.84
CA ALA A 151 13.62 -16.25 -7.16
C ALA A 151 15.08 -15.88 -7.45
N LEU A 152 15.77 -15.31 -6.46
CA LEU A 152 17.19 -14.97 -6.58
C LEU A 152 18.09 -16.22 -6.67
N HIS A 153 17.89 -17.20 -5.78
CA HIS A 153 18.70 -18.42 -5.78
C HIS A 153 18.54 -19.24 -7.06
N LYS A 154 17.34 -19.22 -7.67
CA LYS A 154 17.06 -19.92 -8.94
C LYS A 154 17.94 -19.40 -10.09
N GLU A 155 18.22 -18.11 -10.12
CA GLU A 155 19.12 -17.47 -11.11
C GLU A 155 20.59 -17.45 -10.65
N GLY A 156 20.93 -18.19 -9.59
CA GLY A 156 22.29 -18.26 -9.05
C GLY A 156 22.72 -17.01 -8.25
N LEU A 157 21.84 -16.03 -8.07
CA LEU A 157 22.08 -14.88 -7.21
C LEU A 157 22.05 -15.29 -5.73
N LYS A 158 22.66 -14.44 -4.91
CA LYS A 158 22.98 -14.76 -3.51
C LYS A 158 22.38 -13.74 -2.55
N THR A 159 21.97 -14.20 -1.38
CA THR A 159 21.34 -13.39 -0.34
C THR A 159 22.24 -13.27 0.89
N ALA A 160 22.20 -12.12 1.57
CA ALA A 160 22.90 -11.89 2.81
C ALA A 160 22.04 -11.18 3.85
N VAL A 161 22.21 -11.50 5.13
CA VAL A 161 21.49 -10.84 6.25
C VAL A 161 22.43 -10.49 7.40
N PHE A 162 22.39 -9.24 7.86
CA PHE A 162 23.15 -8.75 9.01
C PHE A 162 22.24 -8.09 10.02
N GLY A 163 22.63 -8.17 11.29
CA GLY A 163 21.87 -7.56 12.38
C GLY A 163 20.67 -8.39 12.83
N ASN A 164 20.06 -7.96 13.92
CA ASN A 164 18.86 -8.57 14.49
C ASN A 164 18.15 -7.55 15.39
N SER A 165 16.99 -7.93 15.93
CA SER A 165 16.28 -7.21 16.99
C SER A 165 16.26 -8.01 18.30
N ASP A 166 17.21 -8.92 18.50
CA ASP A 166 17.30 -9.77 19.70
C ASP A 166 17.39 -8.88 20.96
N THR A 167 16.68 -9.26 22.01
CA THR A 167 16.76 -8.65 23.35
C THR A 167 17.56 -9.56 24.28
N ALA A 168 17.80 -9.13 25.52
CA ALA A 168 18.43 -9.99 26.53
C ALA A 168 17.64 -11.29 26.77
N ASP A 169 16.33 -11.26 26.56
CA ASP A 169 15.43 -12.37 26.90
C ASP A 169 14.94 -13.17 25.68
N ASN A 170 14.92 -12.55 24.49
CA ASN A 170 14.22 -13.08 23.32
C ASN A 170 15.04 -12.98 22.03
N ILE A 171 14.96 -14.03 21.23
CA ILE A 171 15.52 -14.07 19.87
C ILE A 171 14.48 -13.54 18.89
N ILE A 172 14.77 -12.44 18.21
CA ILE A 172 13.90 -11.70 17.30
C ILE A 172 14.69 -11.36 16.01
N ARG A 173 14.61 -12.28 15.03
CA ARG A 173 15.36 -12.21 13.76
C ARG A 173 14.42 -12.17 12.55
N THR A 174 13.48 -11.24 12.59
CA THR A 174 12.43 -11.10 11.56
C THR A 174 12.97 -10.65 10.21
N ASN A 175 14.06 -9.89 10.19
CA ASN A 175 14.80 -9.51 8.99
C ASN A 175 15.15 -10.70 8.08
N CYS A 176 15.49 -11.86 8.67
CA CYS A 176 15.78 -13.08 7.92
C CYS A 176 14.61 -13.53 7.03
N LEU A 177 13.37 -13.29 7.45
CA LEU A 177 12.18 -13.68 6.67
C LEU A 177 12.11 -13.00 5.29
N ILE A 178 12.80 -11.88 5.11
CA ILE A 178 12.87 -11.17 3.83
C ILE A 178 13.73 -11.95 2.82
N ALA A 179 14.86 -12.49 3.27
CA ALA A 179 15.90 -13.06 2.42
C ALA A 179 15.89 -14.59 2.30
N ILE A 180 15.21 -15.32 3.19
CA ILE A 180 15.12 -16.78 3.09
C ILE A 180 14.52 -17.25 1.76
N ASP A 181 14.94 -18.43 1.28
CA ASP A 181 14.21 -19.17 0.25
C ASP A 181 13.09 -20.06 0.83
N PHE A 182 12.41 -20.85 -0.02
CA PHE A 182 11.37 -21.81 0.41
C PHE A 182 11.82 -22.84 1.45
N ARG A 183 13.13 -23.07 1.56
CA ARG A 183 13.75 -23.99 2.52
C ARG A 183 14.28 -23.26 3.75
N GLY A 184 14.18 -21.93 3.81
CA GLY A 184 14.65 -21.16 4.95
C GLY A 184 16.14 -20.83 4.89
N PHE A 185 16.78 -20.90 3.71
CA PHE A 185 18.22 -20.71 3.57
C PHE A 185 18.61 -19.28 3.17
N ILE A 186 19.74 -18.80 3.68
CA ILE A 186 20.41 -17.54 3.33
C ILE A 186 21.91 -17.81 3.16
N ASP A 187 22.52 -17.32 2.07
CA ASP A 187 23.90 -17.67 1.71
C ASP A 187 24.93 -17.09 2.68
N TYR A 188 24.80 -15.82 3.05
CA TYR A 188 25.79 -15.11 3.86
C TYR A 188 25.19 -14.31 5.02
N GLY A 189 26.02 -14.00 6.01
CA GLY A 189 25.74 -12.95 6.99
C GLY A 189 25.90 -13.38 8.44
N ASN A 190 25.52 -12.49 9.36
CA ASN A 190 25.70 -12.66 10.80
C ASN A 190 24.50 -12.11 11.56
N VAL A 191 23.79 -13.00 12.25
CA VAL A 191 22.59 -12.71 13.05
C VAL A 191 22.73 -13.15 14.51
N ASP A 192 23.82 -13.83 14.85
CA ASP A 192 24.13 -14.29 16.21
C ASP A 192 25.04 -13.30 16.95
N ASN A 193 26.26 -13.07 16.44
CA ASN A 193 27.31 -12.35 17.15
C ASN A 193 27.44 -10.91 16.63
N ILE A 194 26.36 -10.14 16.70
CA ILE A 194 26.28 -8.77 16.12
C ILE A 194 25.86 -7.70 17.13
N LEU A 195 25.82 -8.08 18.42
CA LEU A 195 25.47 -7.19 19.53
C LEU A 195 26.66 -7.00 20.45
N ILE A 196 26.74 -5.81 21.04
CA ILE A 196 27.70 -5.47 22.08
C ILE A 196 26.99 -4.98 23.33
N LYS A 197 27.62 -5.21 24.48
CA LYS A 197 27.14 -4.74 25.77
C LYS A 197 27.26 -3.21 25.85
N ASP A 198 26.18 -2.56 26.25
CA ASP A 198 26.12 -1.12 26.50
C ASP A 198 25.03 -0.86 27.55
N ASP A 199 25.43 -0.71 28.81
CA ASP A 199 24.51 -0.62 29.97
C ASP A 199 23.59 0.60 29.91
N LEU A 200 23.86 1.56 29.01
CA LEU A 200 23.05 2.76 28.78
C LEU A 200 22.06 2.61 27.62
N TYR A 201 21.90 1.41 27.06
CA TYR A 201 20.91 1.09 26.01
C TYR A 201 19.80 0.18 26.54
N PRO A 202 18.62 0.14 25.88
CA PRO A 202 17.56 -0.81 26.20
C PRO A 202 18.10 -2.25 26.25
N TYR A 203 17.76 -2.99 27.31
CA TYR A 203 18.29 -4.33 27.60
C TYR A 203 19.82 -4.42 27.86
N GLY A 204 20.52 -3.30 28.05
CA GLY A 204 21.96 -3.26 28.29
C GLY A 204 22.81 -3.70 27.09
N ILE A 205 22.22 -3.69 25.89
CA ILE A 205 22.84 -4.16 24.65
C ILE A 205 22.46 -3.25 23.50
N ARG A 206 23.32 -3.19 22.48
CA ARG A 206 23.03 -2.51 21.22
C ARG A 206 23.66 -3.20 20.04
N THR A 207 23.22 -2.81 18.85
CA THR A 207 23.84 -3.28 17.60
C THR A 207 25.28 -2.80 17.47
N ASP A 208 26.15 -3.70 17.02
CA ASP A 208 27.53 -3.42 16.67
C ASP A 208 27.63 -2.94 15.20
N TYR A 209 27.33 -1.66 15.00
CA TYR A 209 27.33 -1.03 13.66
C TYR A 209 28.69 -1.15 12.95
N GLU A 210 29.80 -0.99 13.67
CA GLU A 210 31.16 -1.11 13.12
C GLU A 210 31.43 -2.52 12.61
N LYS A 211 31.05 -3.54 13.40
CA LYS A 211 31.18 -4.93 12.96
C LYS A 211 30.35 -5.22 11.70
N ILE A 212 29.12 -4.70 11.62
CA ILE A 212 28.30 -4.82 10.40
C ILE A 212 29.03 -4.20 9.20
N LEU A 213 29.58 -2.99 9.32
CA LEU A 213 30.32 -2.33 8.23
C LEU A 213 31.55 -3.15 7.78
N ILE A 214 32.32 -3.69 8.73
CA ILE A 214 33.49 -4.53 8.43
C ILE A 214 33.06 -5.81 7.69
N GLU A 215 32.02 -6.49 8.17
CA GLU A 215 31.55 -7.73 7.55
C GLU A 215 30.94 -7.48 6.14
N LEU A 216 30.25 -6.36 5.95
CA LEU A 216 29.76 -5.93 4.63
C LEU A 216 30.92 -5.68 3.65
N LYS A 217 32.00 -5.03 4.10
CA LYS A 217 33.20 -4.82 3.28
C LYS A 217 33.84 -6.15 2.87
N ASN A 218 33.86 -7.14 3.78
CA ASN A 218 34.38 -8.48 3.51
C ASN A 218 33.52 -9.29 2.54
N LEU A 219 32.20 -9.04 2.51
CA LEU A 219 31.27 -9.69 1.59
C LEU A 219 31.54 -9.34 0.11
N LYS A 220 32.16 -8.18 -0.16
CA LYS A 220 32.50 -7.71 -1.52
C LYS A 220 31.29 -7.76 -2.48
N ASN A 221 31.41 -8.52 -3.57
CA ASN A 221 30.38 -8.68 -4.61
C ASN A 221 29.67 -10.04 -4.55
N ASN A 222 29.72 -10.72 -3.39
CA ASN A 222 29.24 -12.10 -3.27
C ASN A 222 27.71 -12.22 -3.08
N ALA A 223 27.02 -11.12 -2.74
CA ALA A 223 25.56 -11.09 -2.57
C ALA A 223 24.91 -10.01 -3.45
N SER A 224 23.73 -10.34 -3.97
CA SER A 224 22.91 -9.46 -4.81
C SER A 224 21.81 -8.77 -4.01
N LEU A 225 21.31 -9.41 -2.95
CA LEU A 225 20.41 -8.82 -1.96
C LEU A 225 21.06 -8.90 -0.58
N ILE A 226 21.23 -7.75 0.05
CA ILE A 226 21.79 -7.62 1.40
C ILE A 226 20.73 -6.95 2.27
N VAL A 227 20.29 -7.62 3.33
CA VAL A 227 19.32 -7.09 4.30
C VAL A 227 20.03 -6.81 5.61
N ILE A 228 19.90 -5.58 6.12
CA ILE A 228 20.58 -5.11 7.33
C ILE A 228 19.50 -4.63 8.29
N GLU A 229 19.43 -5.19 9.50
CA GLU A 229 18.52 -4.73 10.56
C GLU A 229 19.31 -3.98 11.62
N THR A 230 18.93 -2.72 11.90
CA THR A 230 19.57 -1.97 12.98
C THR A 230 19.04 -2.41 14.34
N GLY A 231 17.76 -2.77 14.45
CA GLY A 231 17.14 -3.44 15.61
C GLY A 231 17.04 -2.65 16.92
N ASP A 232 17.80 -1.57 17.12
CA ASP A 232 17.82 -0.81 18.37
C ASP A 232 16.48 -0.11 18.64
N LEU A 233 15.78 0.35 17.60
CA LEU A 233 14.42 0.89 17.73
C LEU A 233 13.40 -0.17 18.18
N ASP A 234 13.54 -1.43 17.73
CA ASP A 234 12.71 -2.53 18.22
C ASP A 234 13.00 -2.84 19.69
N ARG A 235 14.27 -2.88 20.10
CA ARG A 235 14.65 -3.06 21.51
C ARG A 235 14.07 -1.96 22.39
N LEU A 236 14.16 -0.71 21.95
CA LEU A 236 13.54 0.42 22.64
C LEU A 236 12.02 0.25 22.74
N TYR A 237 11.36 -0.15 21.64
CA TYR A 237 9.92 -0.40 21.63
C TYR A 237 9.50 -1.48 22.62
N PHE A 238 10.21 -2.60 22.67
CA PHE A 238 9.88 -3.69 23.60
C PHE A 238 10.15 -3.30 25.06
N CYS A 239 11.12 -2.41 25.31
CA CYS A 239 11.45 -1.91 26.65
C CYS A 239 10.58 -0.71 27.10
N ARG A 240 9.74 -0.14 26.21
CA ARG A 240 9.07 1.16 26.44
C ARG A 240 8.22 1.25 27.71
N ASP A 241 7.66 0.12 28.17
CA ASP A 241 6.79 0.05 29.35
C ASP A 241 7.60 0.13 30.67
N ASN A 242 8.92 -0.02 30.60
CA ASN A 242 9.85 0.09 31.74
C ASN A 242 10.57 1.44 31.81
N LEU A 243 10.25 2.37 30.91
CA LEU A 243 10.94 3.66 30.77
C LEU A 243 9.98 4.81 31.06
N THR A 244 10.47 5.85 31.73
CA THR A 244 9.78 7.15 31.75
C THR A 244 9.76 7.74 30.34
N ASP A 245 8.81 8.63 30.04
CA ASP A 245 8.71 9.23 28.71
C ASP A 245 9.96 10.04 28.35
N ILE A 246 10.53 10.78 29.31
CA ILE A 246 11.78 11.52 29.13
C ILE A 246 12.91 10.57 28.70
N MET A 247 13.09 9.45 29.42
CA MET A 247 14.18 8.52 29.11
C MET A 247 13.94 7.78 27.79
N TYR A 248 12.68 7.45 27.49
CA TYR A 248 12.31 6.85 26.23
C TYR A 248 12.71 7.73 25.03
N PHE A 249 12.39 9.04 25.05
CA PHE A 249 12.74 9.95 23.96
C PHE A 249 14.26 10.21 23.88
N LEU A 250 14.96 10.32 25.00
CA LEU A 250 16.42 10.44 25.03
C LEU A 250 17.12 9.21 24.41
N HIS A 251 16.64 8.00 24.71
CA HIS A 251 17.15 6.78 24.07
C HIS A 251 16.83 6.77 22.58
N ARG A 252 15.61 7.18 22.19
CA ARG A 252 15.21 7.23 20.79
C ARG A 252 16.13 8.14 19.98
N GLU A 253 16.33 9.37 20.44
CA GLU A 253 17.24 10.34 19.79
C GLU A 253 18.64 9.75 19.62
N ARG A 254 19.21 9.16 20.69
CA ARG A 254 20.54 8.55 20.66
C ARG A 254 20.63 7.41 19.63
N ILE A 255 19.62 6.55 19.58
CA ILE A 255 19.54 5.42 18.63
C ILE A 255 19.44 5.92 17.19
N LEU A 256 18.62 6.94 16.94
CA LEU A 256 18.44 7.53 15.61
C LEU A 256 19.74 8.15 15.11
N LYS A 257 20.44 8.94 15.93
CA LYS A 257 21.73 9.55 15.57
C LYS A 257 22.79 8.50 15.21
N LYS A 258 22.91 7.41 15.99
CA LYS A 258 23.84 6.31 15.65
C LYS A 258 23.42 5.54 14.38
N SER A 259 22.12 5.32 14.20
CA SER A 259 21.62 4.67 12.98
C SER A 259 21.90 5.53 11.74
N ASP A 260 21.79 6.86 11.87
CA ASP A 260 22.07 7.80 10.79
C ASP A 260 23.56 7.85 10.44
N GLU A 261 24.44 7.86 11.45
CA GLU A 261 25.90 7.74 11.25
C GLU A 261 26.26 6.45 10.49
N PHE A 262 25.64 5.32 10.86
CA PHE A 262 25.80 4.06 10.15
C PHE A 262 25.35 4.15 8.69
N ILE A 263 24.23 4.82 8.41
CA ILE A 263 23.73 5.04 7.03
C ILE A 263 24.76 5.86 6.23
N GLY A 264 25.26 6.96 6.79
CA GLY A 264 26.28 7.79 6.15
C GLY A 264 27.55 7.01 5.82
N ASN A 265 28.07 6.25 6.78
CA ASN A 265 29.25 5.40 6.61
C ASN A 265 29.04 4.31 5.55
N LEU A 266 27.86 3.68 5.53
CA LEU A 266 27.52 2.67 4.54
C LEU A 266 27.43 3.28 3.14
N VAL A 267 26.72 4.40 2.98
CA VAL A 267 26.53 5.10 1.70
C VAL A 267 27.88 5.50 1.09
N ASN A 268 28.83 5.96 1.91
CA ASN A 268 30.18 6.31 1.47
C ASN A 268 31.00 5.11 0.98
N SER A 269 30.59 3.88 1.34
CA SER A 269 31.30 2.65 0.98
C SER A 269 30.74 1.91 -0.24
N ILE A 270 29.61 2.35 -0.79
CA ILE A 270 28.90 1.66 -1.88
C ILE A 270 29.00 2.40 -3.21
N ASP A 271 29.06 1.66 -4.32
CA ASP A 271 28.96 2.25 -5.66
C ASP A 271 27.51 2.61 -5.98
N ARG A 272 27.22 3.91 -6.03
CA ARG A 272 25.91 4.49 -6.37
C ARG A 272 25.41 4.05 -7.75
N ASN A 273 26.29 3.81 -8.71
CA ASN A 273 25.91 3.50 -10.10
C ASN A 273 25.56 2.02 -10.33
N SER A 274 25.77 1.15 -9.34
CA SER A 274 25.41 -0.27 -9.42
C SER A 274 24.61 -0.78 -8.23
N THR A 275 24.28 0.10 -7.28
CA THR A 275 23.61 -0.27 -6.03
C THR A 275 22.32 0.50 -5.87
N ARG A 276 21.23 -0.21 -5.55
CA ARG A 276 20.00 0.40 -5.03
C ARG A 276 19.94 0.20 -3.53
N LEU A 277 19.81 1.31 -2.82
CA LEU A 277 19.57 1.35 -1.39
C LEU A 277 18.07 1.50 -1.13
N ILE A 278 17.54 0.69 -0.22
CA ILE A 278 16.16 0.76 0.26
C ILE A 278 16.22 0.95 1.78
N VAL A 279 15.70 2.06 2.28
CA VAL A 279 15.49 2.27 3.73
C VAL A 279 14.02 2.07 4.03
N ILE A 280 13.71 1.11 4.91
CA ILE A 280 12.36 0.59 5.11
C ILE A 280 12.05 0.39 6.60
N SER A 281 10.79 0.60 6.97
CA SER A 281 10.23 0.24 8.26
C SER A 281 9.08 -0.76 8.05
N PRO A 282 9.33 -2.09 8.20
CA PRO A 282 8.36 -3.13 7.87
C PRO A 282 7.11 -3.11 8.75
N ASN A 283 7.21 -2.75 10.02
CA ASN A 283 6.08 -2.59 10.93
C ASN A 283 5.60 -1.15 10.96
N MET A 284 4.39 -0.90 11.50
CA MET A 284 3.91 0.45 11.78
C MET A 284 4.90 1.25 12.64
N GLY A 285 4.84 2.58 12.50
CA GLY A 285 5.59 3.51 13.33
C GLY A 285 5.31 3.32 14.83
N ASP A 286 6.21 3.83 15.66
CA ASP A 286 6.11 3.71 17.11
C ASP A 286 4.88 4.43 17.68
N ASP A 287 3.97 3.70 18.34
CA ASP A 287 2.71 4.26 18.84
C ASP A 287 2.84 5.16 20.08
N LYS A 288 4.06 5.34 20.64
CA LYS A 288 4.34 6.47 21.54
C LYS A 288 4.42 7.83 20.83
N ILE A 289 4.58 7.85 19.51
CA ILE A 289 4.61 9.07 18.70
C ILE A 289 3.21 9.31 18.13
N GLU A 290 2.62 10.47 18.43
CA GLU A 290 1.24 10.81 18.07
C GLU A 290 0.94 10.63 16.56
N SER A 291 1.89 11.06 15.74
CA SER A 291 1.82 11.05 14.28
C SER A 291 2.30 9.76 13.63
N ALA A 292 2.74 8.77 14.40
CA ALA A 292 3.13 7.45 13.88
C ALA A 292 1.99 6.83 13.07
N SER A 293 2.26 6.01 12.06
CA SER A 293 1.20 5.40 11.26
C SER A 293 1.56 3.98 10.83
N GLU A 294 0.54 3.20 10.48
CA GLU A 294 0.66 1.95 9.72
C GLU A 294 1.17 2.17 8.29
N LEU A 295 1.20 3.43 7.84
CA LEU A 295 1.89 3.90 6.65
C LEU A 295 3.27 4.45 7.05
N THR A 296 4.33 3.69 6.80
CA THR A 296 5.69 4.06 7.24
C THR A 296 6.54 4.64 6.12
N PRO A 297 7.55 5.46 6.44
CA PRO A 297 8.47 5.97 5.43
C PRO A 297 9.18 4.84 4.68
N LEU A 298 9.30 5.01 3.36
CA LEU A 298 10.04 4.14 2.46
C LEU A 298 10.88 4.99 1.51
N ILE A 299 12.19 4.79 1.54
CA ILE A 299 13.16 5.58 0.78
C ILE A 299 13.89 4.66 -0.19
N PHE A 300 13.99 5.08 -1.45
CA PHE A 300 14.84 4.49 -2.47
C PHE A 300 15.93 5.48 -2.86
N TRP A 301 17.15 4.98 -3.04
CA TRP A 301 18.30 5.76 -3.48
C TRP A 301 19.27 4.91 -4.31
N GLY A 302 20.09 5.55 -5.15
CA GLY A 302 21.12 4.87 -5.94
C GLY A 302 20.75 4.68 -7.42
N ASP A 303 21.20 3.59 -8.02
CA ASP A 303 21.17 3.39 -9.48
C ASP A 303 19.75 3.48 -10.07
N GLY A 304 19.59 4.35 -11.07
CA GLY A 304 18.31 4.60 -11.75
C GLY A 304 17.24 5.25 -10.88
N ILE A 305 17.59 5.75 -9.69
CA ILE A 305 16.68 6.49 -8.81
C ILE A 305 16.93 7.98 -8.96
N SER A 306 15.86 8.77 -9.03
CA SER A 306 15.94 10.24 -9.06
C SER A 306 15.09 10.83 -7.95
N LYS A 307 15.36 12.10 -7.60
CA LYS A 307 14.52 12.88 -6.68
C LYS A 307 13.04 12.79 -7.05
N GLY A 308 12.23 12.23 -6.16
CA GLY A 308 10.83 12.00 -6.46
C GLY A 308 9.99 11.30 -5.41
N ILE A 309 8.84 10.79 -5.86
CA ILE A 309 7.88 10.03 -5.07
C ILE A 309 7.67 8.63 -5.66
N LEU A 310 7.31 7.70 -4.79
CA LEU A 310 7.04 6.31 -5.16
C LEU A 310 5.63 6.14 -5.74
N PHE A 311 5.47 5.20 -6.66
CA PHE A 311 4.18 4.80 -7.23
C PHE A 311 4.20 3.32 -7.59
N SER A 312 3.13 2.58 -7.32
CA SER A 312 2.96 1.19 -7.80
C SER A 312 1.58 0.99 -8.43
N GLU A 313 1.48 0.03 -9.36
CA GLU A 313 0.19 -0.35 -9.95
C GLU A 313 -0.75 -1.04 -8.94
N THR A 314 -0.20 -1.57 -7.85
CA THR A 314 -0.95 -2.17 -6.73
C THR A 314 -1.84 -1.13 -6.06
N THR A 315 -1.29 0.05 -5.76
CA THR A 315 -2.04 1.11 -5.06
C THR A 315 -2.69 2.08 -6.02
N LYS A 316 -2.09 2.32 -7.19
CA LYS A 316 -2.46 3.41 -8.13
C LYS A 316 -2.51 4.79 -7.47
N ARG A 317 -1.73 5.00 -6.40
CA ARG A 317 -1.67 6.26 -5.65
C ARG A 317 -0.24 6.79 -5.65
N ASN A 318 -0.10 8.05 -6.05
CA ASN A 318 1.17 8.76 -5.94
C ASN A 318 1.57 8.86 -4.46
N GLY A 319 2.80 8.45 -4.14
CA GLY A 319 3.35 8.49 -2.79
C GLY A 319 2.97 7.33 -1.87
N ILE A 320 2.16 6.37 -2.32
CA ILE A 320 1.74 5.22 -1.51
C ILE A 320 2.07 3.93 -2.24
N VAL A 321 2.75 3.01 -1.58
CA VAL A 321 2.99 1.65 -2.06
C VAL A 321 2.59 0.63 -0.99
N SER A 322 2.50 -0.64 -1.35
CA SER A 322 2.28 -1.72 -0.39
C SER A 322 3.58 -2.48 -0.14
N ASN A 323 3.75 -3.06 1.05
CA ASN A 323 4.88 -3.95 1.35
C ASN A 323 5.02 -5.12 0.37
N ILE A 324 3.94 -5.55 -0.30
CA ILE A 324 3.99 -6.58 -1.35
C ILE A 324 4.70 -6.11 -2.62
N ASP A 325 4.90 -4.81 -2.81
CA ASP A 325 5.55 -4.23 -3.99
C ASP A 325 7.09 -4.26 -3.92
N ILE A 326 7.66 -4.57 -2.75
CA ILE A 326 9.11 -4.54 -2.53
C ILE A 326 9.82 -5.68 -3.28
N ALA A 327 9.40 -6.93 -3.08
CA ALA A 327 10.00 -8.07 -3.77
C ALA A 327 9.97 -7.97 -5.31
N PRO A 328 8.84 -7.64 -5.98
CA PRO A 328 8.83 -7.43 -7.44
C PRO A 328 9.75 -6.29 -7.89
N SER A 329 9.91 -5.24 -7.08
CA SER A 329 10.85 -4.14 -7.37
C SER A 329 12.31 -4.59 -7.31
N ILE A 330 12.65 -5.45 -6.36
CA ILE A 330 14.00 -6.01 -6.19
C ILE A 330 14.37 -6.90 -7.38
N ILE A 331 13.52 -7.86 -7.73
CA ILE A 331 13.81 -8.78 -8.85
C ILE A 331 13.87 -8.04 -10.18
N LYS A 332 13.05 -7.01 -10.38
CA LYS A 332 13.06 -6.20 -11.61
C LYS A 332 14.36 -5.43 -11.76
N TYR A 333 14.90 -4.92 -10.66
CA TYR A 333 16.20 -4.26 -10.69
C TYR A 333 17.35 -5.22 -11.02
N LEU A 334 17.33 -6.39 -10.37
CA LEU A 334 18.34 -7.44 -10.51
C LEU A 334 18.15 -8.29 -11.79
N ASP A 335 17.24 -7.89 -12.69
CA ASP A 335 16.93 -8.55 -13.96
C ASP A 335 16.56 -10.04 -13.82
N VAL A 336 15.79 -10.38 -12.78
CA VAL A 336 15.30 -11.75 -12.49
C VAL A 336 13.84 -11.93 -12.92
N ASP A 337 13.56 -12.96 -13.73
CA ASP A 337 12.18 -13.32 -14.14
C ASP A 337 11.50 -14.25 -13.14
N TYR A 338 10.55 -13.71 -12.38
CA TYR A 338 9.68 -14.48 -11.50
C TYR A 338 8.26 -13.91 -11.44
N LYS A 339 7.28 -14.73 -11.82
CA LYS A 339 5.86 -14.33 -11.95
C LYS A 339 4.98 -14.73 -10.76
N GLY A 340 5.57 -15.17 -9.65
CA GLY A 340 4.83 -15.67 -8.48
C GLY A 340 4.41 -14.59 -7.48
N PHE A 341 4.63 -13.31 -7.79
CA PHE A 341 4.34 -12.17 -6.92
C PHE A 341 2.97 -11.55 -7.23
N THR A 342 2.28 -11.08 -6.18
CA THR A 342 0.98 -10.41 -6.34
C THR A 342 1.10 -8.89 -6.37
N GLY A 343 2.18 -8.33 -5.81
CA GLY A 343 2.50 -6.92 -5.91
C GLY A 343 3.06 -6.53 -7.28
N ALA A 344 3.26 -5.24 -7.47
CA ALA A 344 3.81 -4.65 -8.68
C ALA A 344 5.16 -3.97 -8.39
N ASP A 345 5.98 -3.77 -9.42
CA ASP A 345 7.20 -2.99 -9.25
C ASP A 345 6.90 -1.51 -8.93
N ILE A 346 7.77 -0.91 -8.12
CA ILE A 346 7.71 0.49 -7.74
C ILE A 346 8.38 1.34 -8.82
N LYS A 347 7.65 2.34 -9.29
CA LYS A 347 8.08 3.36 -10.23
C LYS A 347 8.41 4.66 -9.47
N PHE A 348 9.36 5.41 -10.02
CA PHE A 348 9.85 6.67 -9.44
C PHE A 348 9.32 7.84 -10.27
N LYS A 349 8.54 8.73 -9.67
CA LYS A 349 7.99 9.93 -10.32
C LYS A 349 8.68 11.17 -9.78
N ARG A 350 9.24 12.01 -10.65
CA ARG A 350 9.91 13.24 -10.24
C ARG A 350 8.96 14.16 -9.47
N HIS A 351 9.45 14.71 -8.36
CA HIS A 351 8.71 15.65 -7.52
C HIS A 351 9.71 16.46 -6.68
N SER A 352 9.69 17.79 -6.78
CA SER A 352 10.69 18.67 -6.15
C SER A 352 10.58 18.68 -4.62
N ASN A 353 9.36 18.80 -4.08
CA ASN A 353 9.08 18.86 -2.64
C ASN A 353 8.61 17.50 -2.11
N ASN A 354 9.35 16.43 -2.44
CA ASN A 354 8.95 15.04 -2.17
C ASN A 354 8.68 14.77 -0.68
N LEU A 355 9.57 15.15 0.23
CA LEU A 355 9.42 14.91 1.67
C LEU A 355 8.16 15.58 2.25
N THR A 356 8.00 16.88 2.03
CA THR A 356 6.85 17.65 2.54
C THR A 356 5.53 17.09 2.01
N PHE A 357 5.47 16.77 0.72
CA PHE A 357 4.29 16.19 0.09
C PHE A 357 3.92 14.84 0.73
N ILE A 358 4.89 13.93 0.89
CA ILE A 358 4.64 12.61 1.49
C ILE A 358 4.26 12.71 2.97
N LYS A 359 4.88 13.61 3.73
CA LYS A 359 4.56 13.86 5.14
C LYS A 359 3.10 14.34 5.29
N GLN A 360 2.70 15.35 4.52
CA GLN A 360 1.31 15.84 4.51
C GLN A 360 0.31 14.77 4.07
N LEU A 361 0.65 14.00 3.03
CA LEU A 361 -0.16 12.89 2.55
C LEU A 361 -0.40 11.84 3.65
N SER A 362 0.67 11.43 4.33
CA SER A 362 0.61 10.44 5.42
C SER A 362 -0.29 10.92 6.56
N TYR A 363 -0.08 12.15 7.02
CA TYR A 363 -0.87 12.72 8.10
C TYR A 363 -2.35 12.81 7.73
N LYS A 364 -2.68 13.33 6.54
CA LYS A 364 -4.06 13.44 6.07
C LYS A 364 -4.76 12.09 6.04
N ILE A 365 -4.08 11.06 5.55
CA ILE A 365 -4.61 9.69 5.53
C ILE A 365 -4.87 9.19 6.96
N LYS A 366 -3.90 9.36 7.87
CA LYS A 366 -4.07 8.92 9.25
C LYS A 366 -5.23 9.65 9.94
N PHE A 367 -5.34 10.96 9.76
CA PHE A 367 -6.45 11.75 10.27
C PHE A 367 -7.80 11.21 9.79
N VAL A 368 -7.97 11.04 8.48
CA VAL A 368 -9.21 10.50 7.88
C VAL A 368 -9.49 9.09 8.39
N SER A 369 -8.50 8.21 8.48
CA SER A 369 -8.64 6.84 8.98
C SER A 369 -9.12 6.81 10.44
N ASN A 370 -8.57 7.66 11.30
CA ASN A 370 -8.94 7.77 12.71
C ASN A 370 -10.41 8.17 12.90
N ILE A 371 -10.86 9.21 12.19
CA ILE A 371 -12.23 9.72 12.35
C ILE A 371 -13.28 8.87 11.60
N ARG A 372 -12.87 8.17 10.53
CA ARG A 372 -13.78 7.48 9.60
C ARG A 372 -14.76 6.56 10.31
N LYS A 373 -14.26 5.66 11.18
CA LYS A 373 -15.10 4.65 11.83
C LYS A 373 -16.21 5.29 12.67
N GLN A 374 -15.89 6.35 13.40
CA GLN A 374 -16.85 7.03 14.26
C GLN A 374 -17.89 7.80 13.45
N PHE A 375 -17.46 8.57 12.44
CA PHE A 375 -18.37 9.35 11.61
C PHE A 375 -19.31 8.47 10.79
N LEU A 376 -18.80 7.39 10.17
CA LEU A 376 -19.66 6.43 9.46
C LEU A 376 -20.63 5.72 10.40
N LYS A 377 -20.20 5.35 11.61
CA LYS A 377 -21.07 4.74 12.62
C LYS A 377 -22.20 5.70 13.03
N ILE A 378 -21.87 6.96 13.31
CA ILE A 378 -22.87 7.99 13.67
C ILE A 378 -23.86 8.19 12.52
N TYR A 379 -23.37 8.27 11.28
CA TYR A 379 -24.18 8.41 10.09
C TYR A 379 -25.15 7.24 9.89
N VAL A 380 -24.67 5.99 9.96
CA VAL A 380 -25.54 4.81 9.82
C VAL A 380 -26.57 4.71 10.96
N ILE A 381 -26.17 5.02 12.20
CA ILE A 381 -27.11 5.02 13.32
C ILE A 381 -28.18 6.11 13.15
N SER A 382 -27.82 7.31 12.66
CA SER A 382 -28.79 8.37 12.42
C SER A 382 -29.78 8.02 11.31
N GLU A 383 -29.33 7.34 10.24
CA GLU A 383 -30.20 6.76 9.21
C GLU A 383 -31.19 5.75 9.80
N MET A 384 -30.71 4.82 10.64
CA MET A 384 -31.57 3.80 11.28
C MET A 384 -32.62 4.44 12.20
N ILE A 385 -32.22 5.39 13.05
CA ILE A 385 -33.14 6.12 13.92
C ILE A 385 -34.17 6.87 13.08
N PHE A 386 -33.74 7.52 12.00
CA PHE A 386 -34.63 8.25 11.10
C PHE A 386 -35.67 7.31 10.47
N ILE A 387 -35.26 6.15 9.94
CA ILE A 387 -36.17 5.16 9.35
C ILE A 387 -37.19 4.66 10.38
N ILE A 388 -36.74 4.28 11.58
CA ILE A 388 -37.63 3.83 12.67
C ILE A 388 -38.63 4.94 13.03
N THR A 389 -38.16 6.19 13.13
CA THR A 389 -39.03 7.34 13.41
C THR A 389 -40.08 7.54 12.32
N VAL A 390 -39.71 7.43 11.05
CA VAL A 390 -40.66 7.54 9.92
C VAL A 390 -41.68 6.41 9.96
N ILE A 391 -41.26 5.16 10.17
CA ILE A 391 -42.16 4.01 10.28
C ILE A 391 -43.15 4.22 11.43
N PHE A 392 -42.67 4.62 12.60
CA PHE A 392 -43.52 4.89 13.77
C PHE A 392 -44.57 5.97 13.47
N VAL A 393 -44.15 7.09 12.88
CA VAL A 393 -45.05 8.18 12.48
C VAL A 393 -46.07 7.73 11.42
N LEU A 394 -45.70 6.84 10.49
CA LEU A 394 -46.61 6.27 9.49
C LEU A 394 -47.63 5.28 10.09
N LEU A 395 -47.25 4.52 11.12
CA LEU A 395 -48.16 3.63 11.84
C LEU A 395 -49.21 4.41 12.64
N PHE A 396 -48.83 5.55 13.22
CA PHE A 396 -49.71 6.41 13.99
C PHE A 396 -50.10 7.68 13.22
N LYS A 397 -50.86 7.52 12.12
CA LYS A 397 -51.28 8.62 11.22
C LYS A 397 -51.87 9.85 11.92
N LYS A 398 -52.45 9.70 13.12
CA LYS A 398 -52.95 10.82 13.93
C LYS A 398 -51.86 11.81 14.38
N LEU A 399 -50.60 11.37 14.46
CA LEU A 399 -49.44 12.20 14.79
C LEU A 399 -48.94 13.05 13.60
N LEU A 400 -49.45 12.78 12.39
CA LEU A 400 -48.95 13.35 11.13
C LEU A 400 -49.43 14.79 10.93
N THR A 401 -48.73 15.77 11.52
CA THR A 401 -48.99 17.20 11.28
C THR A 401 -48.18 17.74 10.11
N LYS A 402 -48.66 18.81 9.44
CA LYS A 402 -47.91 19.50 8.37
C LYS A 402 -46.53 19.98 8.86
N ARG A 403 -46.45 20.46 10.11
CA ARG A 403 -45.20 20.91 10.75
C ARG A 403 -44.23 19.75 10.97
N LEU A 404 -44.71 18.61 11.48
CA LEU A 404 -43.88 17.41 11.65
C LEU A 404 -43.34 16.90 10.29
N LEU A 405 -44.21 16.82 9.27
CA LEU A 405 -43.80 16.43 7.92
C LEU A 405 -42.73 17.35 7.33
N PHE A 406 -42.83 18.65 7.58
CA PHE A 406 -41.80 19.61 7.16
C PHE A 406 -40.44 19.29 7.79
N PHE A 407 -40.38 19.05 9.11
CA PHE A 407 -39.15 18.68 9.78
C PHE A 407 -38.60 17.32 9.34
N ILE A 408 -39.46 16.31 9.15
CA ILE A 408 -39.04 15.01 8.62
C ILE A 408 -38.37 15.16 7.25
N LYS A 409 -38.95 15.99 6.36
CA LYS A 409 -38.35 16.28 5.04
C LYS A 409 -37.01 17.00 5.16
N LEU A 410 -36.88 17.97 6.07
CA LEU A 410 -35.61 18.66 6.31
C LEU A 410 -34.52 17.69 6.79
N ILE A 411 -34.83 16.84 7.76
CA ILE A 411 -33.90 15.84 8.30
C ILE A 411 -33.50 14.83 7.21
N LEU A 412 -34.45 14.36 6.40
CA LEU A 412 -34.17 13.47 5.27
C LEU A 412 -33.19 14.12 4.29
N MET A 413 -33.41 15.38 3.92
CA MET A 413 -32.51 16.11 3.03
C MET A 413 -31.11 16.25 3.63
N LEU A 414 -31.01 16.57 4.93
CA LEU A 414 -29.71 16.62 5.61
C LEU A 414 -28.99 15.28 5.53
N ILE A 415 -29.66 14.16 5.85
CA ILE A 415 -29.07 12.81 5.76
C ILE A 415 -28.54 12.53 4.35
N ILE A 416 -29.33 12.81 3.30
CA ILE A 416 -28.93 12.57 1.91
C ILE A 416 -27.80 13.49 1.45
N ILE A 417 -27.69 14.70 2.01
CA ILE A 417 -26.61 15.66 1.71
C ILE A 417 -25.26 15.20 2.30
N ILE A 418 -25.25 14.48 3.43
CA ILE A 418 -24.00 14.14 4.15
C ILE A 418 -22.96 13.41 3.28
N PRO A 419 -23.28 12.39 2.48
CA PRO A 419 -22.30 11.76 1.59
C PRO A 419 -21.61 12.73 0.62
N LEU A 420 -22.37 13.65 0.02
CA LEU A 420 -21.85 14.70 -0.84
C LEU A 420 -20.95 15.65 -0.05
N VAL A 421 -21.36 16.03 1.16
CA VAL A 421 -20.54 16.88 2.04
C VAL A 421 -19.22 16.19 2.40
N PHE A 422 -19.22 14.88 2.70
CA PHE A 422 -17.98 14.15 2.95
C PHE A 422 -17.03 14.13 1.74
N LEU A 423 -17.56 14.15 0.51
CA LEU A 423 -16.74 14.28 -0.70
C LEU A 423 -16.21 15.70 -0.87
N ILE A 424 -17.03 16.73 -0.62
CA ILE A 424 -16.59 18.13 -0.76
C ILE A 424 -15.57 18.49 0.32
N VAL A 425 -15.80 18.10 1.57
CA VAL A 425 -14.88 18.40 2.69
C VAL A 425 -13.50 17.77 2.45
N SER A 426 -13.40 16.65 1.73
CA SER A 426 -12.12 15.99 1.47
C SER A 426 -11.17 16.77 0.55
N SER A 427 -11.67 17.74 -0.22
CA SER A 427 -10.82 18.64 -1.03
C SER A 427 -10.02 19.60 -0.16
N TYR A 428 -10.46 19.88 1.07
CA TYR A 428 -9.74 20.73 2.02
C TYR A 428 -8.65 19.93 2.73
N ASN A 429 -7.58 20.62 3.15
CA ASN A 429 -6.51 20.02 3.94
C ASN A 429 -6.76 20.20 5.44
N ILE A 430 -7.83 19.59 5.93
CA ILE A 430 -8.24 19.69 7.34
C ILE A 430 -7.63 18.54 8.12
N MET A 431 -6.97 18.89 9.22
CA MET A 431 -6.23 17.98 10.09
C MET A 431 -6.72 18.01 11.55
N ASP A 432 -7.70 18.87 11.85
CA ASP A 432 -8.35 18.98 13.15
C ASP A 432 -9.80 18.48 13.09
N THR A 433 -10.21 17.75 14.13
CA THR A 433 -11.54 17.13 14.16
C THR A 433 -12.66 18.16 14.30
N TRP A 434 -12.45 19.23 15.09
CA TRP A 434 -13.46 20.26 15.28
C TRP A 434 -13.61 21.14 14.05
N GLU A 435 -12.50 21.48 13.40
CA GLU A 435 -12.50 22.14 12.11
C GLU A 435 -13.24 21.29 11.06
N TYR A 436 -13.01 19.98 11.04
CA TYR A 436 -13.69 19.06 10.13
C TYR A 436 -15.21 19.03 10.37
N ILE A 437 -15.65 18.98 11.64
CA ILE A 437 -17.07 19.08 12.01
C ILE A 437 -17.67 20.42 11.60
N LYS A 438 -16.97 21.54 11.83
CA LYS A 438 -17.42 22.88 11.41
C LYS A 438 -17.65 22.94 9.90
N HIS A 439 -16.73 22.41 9.10
CA HIS A 439 -16.87 22.37 7.65
C HIS A 439 -18.06 21.50 7.21
N ILE A 440 -18.25 20.32 7.83
CA ILE A 440 -19.44 19.50 7.57
C ILE A 440 -20.71 20.29 7.84
N ILE A 441 -20.82 20.95 8.99
CA ILE A 441 -22.00 21.70 9.39
C ILE A 441 -22.26 22.85 8.39
N ILE A 442 -21.26 23.69 8.14
CA ILE A 442 -21.37 24.86 7.26
C ILE A 442 -21.80 24.41 5.86
N ILE A 443 -21.10 23.44 5.27
CA ILE A 443 -21.38 22.99 3.90
C ILE A 443 -22.75 22.29 3.82
N SER A 444 -23.12 21.49 4.83
CA SER A 444 -24.45 20.84 4.88
C SER A 444 -25.58 21.88 4.90
N PHE A 445 -25.48 22.92 5.74
CA PHE A 445 -26.49 23.97 5.81
C PHE A 445 -26.49 24.87 4.57
N SER A 446 -25.33 25.13 3.97
CA SER A 446 -25.24 25.86 2.69
C SER A 446 -25.94 25.10 1.55
N ILE A 447 -25.68 23.79 1.41
CA ILE A 447 -26.35 22.96 0.39
C ILE A 447 -27.85 22.86 0.66
N LEU A 448 -28.24 22.71 1.94
CA LEU A 448 -29.65 22.70 2.33
C LEU A 448 -30.33 24.03 1.96
N ALA A 449 -29.73 25.17 2.28
CA ALA A 449 -30.27 26.49 1.96
C ALA A 449 -30.43 26.68 0.45
N LEU A 450 -29.41 26.30 -0.34
CA LEU A 450 -29.49 26.27 -1.81
C LEU A 450 -30.63 25.38 -2.31
N THR A 451 -30.80 24.21 -1.72
CA THR A 451 -31.86 23.26 -2.09
C THR A 451 -33.25 23.84 -1.82
N LEU A 452 -33.42 24.62 -0.75
CA LEU A 452 -34.71 25.20 -0.37
C LEU A 452 -35.24 26.24 -1.37
N VAL A 453 -34.37 26.83 -2.20
CA VAL A 453 -34.74 27.74 -3.30
C VAL A 453 -35.55 27.02 -4.38
N PHE A 454 -35.33 25.72 -4.57
CA PHE A 454 -36.07 24.91 -5.53
C PHE A 454 -37.46 24.50 -5.01
N ASN A 455 -38.38 24.29 -5.96
CA ASN A 455 -39.71 23.74 -5.71
C ASN A 455 -39.63 22.46 -4.90
N SER A 456 -40.57 22.28 -3.96
CA SER A 456 -40.53 21.18 -2.99
C SER A 456 -40.46 19.77 -3.61
N GLU A 457 -40.99 19.60 -4.83
CA GLU A 457 -40.96 18.34 -5.56
C GLU A 457 -39.58 18.00 -6.16
N ASN A 458 -38.74 19.01 -6.40
CA ASN A 458 -37.45 18.86 -7.10
C ASN A 458 -36.25 18.87 -6.14
N ARG A 459 -36.47 19.08 -4.84
CA ARG A 459 -35.38 19.22 -3.85
C ARG A 459 -34.50 17.99 -3.71
N LEU A 460 -35.11 16.81 -3.54
CA LEU A 460 -34.39 15.53 -3.42
C LEU A 460 -33.66 15.16 -4.71
N GLN A 461 -34.26 15.52 -5.83
CA GLN A 461 -33.67 15.32 -7.14
C GLN A 461 -32.42 16.18 -7.31
N PHE A 462 -32.49 17.47 -6.98
CA PHE A 462 -31.33 18.36 -7.06
C PHE A 462 -30.13 17.82 -6.26
N ILE A 463 -30.36 17.40 -5.01
CA ILE A 463 -29.30 16.81 -4.16
C ILE A 463 -28.74 15.53 -4.80
N SER A 464 -29.61 14.68 -5.34
CA SER A 464 -29.23 13.40 -5.95
C SER A 464 -28.42 13.62 -7.24
N GLU A 465 -28.86 14.54 -8.09
CA GLU A 465 -28.14 14.93 -9.31
C GLU A 465 -26.78 15.53 -8.99
N LEU A 466 -26.73 16.44 -8.02
CA LEU A 466 -25.47 17.04 -7.58
C LEU A 466 -24.51 15.98 -7.04
N THR A 467 -25.01 15.04 -6.24
CA THR A 467 -24.21 13.90 -5.74
C THR A 467 -23.70 13.02 -6.88
N TYR A 468 -24.58 12.63 -7.80
CA TYR A 468 -24.23 11.79 -8.96
C TYR A 468 -23.16 12.46 -9.84
N VAL A 469 -23.36 13.73 -10.20
CA VAL A 469 -22.41 14.50 -11.01
C VAL A 469 -21.08 14.65 -10.29
N THR A 470 -21.09 14.90 -8.98
CA THR A 470 -19.85 15.00 -8.18
C THR A 470 -19.06 13.69 -8.21
N ILE A 471 -19.72 12.54 -8.04
CA ILE A 471 -19.06 11.23 -8.12
C ILE A 471 -18.53 10.96 -9.54
N LEU A 472 -19.27 11.32 -10.58
CA LEU A 472 -18.81 11.19 -11.96
C LEU A 472 -17.57 12.04 -12.24
N ILE A 473 -17.60 13.32 -11.86
CA ILE A 473 -16.45 14.22 -12.01
C ILE A 473 -15.25 13.64 -11.26
N ASP A 474 -15.45 13.17 -10.03
CA ASP A 474 -14.40 12.56 -9.23
C ASP A 474 -13.79 11.31 -9.91
N LEU A 475 -14.61 10.43 -10.51
CA LEU A 475 -14.10 9.29 -11.27
C LEU A 475 -13.20 9.71 -12.44
N PHE A 476 -13.55 10.78 -13.15
CA PHE A 476 -12.75 11.30 -14.25
C PHE A 476 -11.49 12.05 -13.81
N THR A 477 -11.44 12.54 -12.56
CA THR A 477 -10.25 13.18 -11.97
C THR A 477 -9.38 12.21 -11.16
N ASN A 478 -9.48 10.90 -11.41
CA ASN A 478 -8.77 9.83 -10.68
C ASN A 478 -9.18 9.68 -9.20
N CYS A 479 -10.41 10.01 -8.85
CA CYS A 479 -10.99 9.83 -7.52
C CYS A 479 -10.29 10.64 -6.42
N GLU A 480 -9.81 11.86 -6.70
CA GLU A 480 -9.09 12.68 -5.71
C GLU A 480 -9.93 13.00 -4.47
N LEU A 481 -11.24 13.25 -4.61
CA LEU A 481 -12.13 13.47 -3.48
C LEU A 481 -12.35 12.17 -2.70
N THR A 482 -12.68 11.08 -3.41
CA THR A 482 -12.92 9.78 -2.79
C THR A 482 -11.69 9.25 -2.05
N LYS A 483 -10.47 9.41 -2.59
CA LYS A 483 -9.20 8.99 -1.97
C LYS A 483 -8.97 9.52 -0.56
N MET A 484 -9.53 10.71 -0.28
CA MET A 484 -9.31 11.48 0.94
C MET A 484 -10.59 11.64 1.77
N SER A 485 -11.70 11.02 1.36
CA SER A 485 -12.98 11.14 2.04
C SER A 485 -13.21 10.02 3.05
N ILE A 486 -13.92 10.34 4.14
CA ILE A 486 -14.42 9.37 5.11
C ILE A 486 -15.26 8.28 4.45
N ILE A 487 -16.00 8.60 3.39
CA ILE A 487 -16.85 7.61 2.70
C ILE A 487 -16.11 6.83 1.61
N GLY A 488 -14.85 7.19 1.34
CA GLY A 488 -13.99 6.56 0.33
C GLY A 488 -13.37 5.24 0.79
N TYR A 489 -12.08 5.04 0.59
CA TYR A 489 -11.35 3.85 1.05
C TYR A 489 -10.16 4.23 1.92
N ASP A 490 -9.80 3.32 2.83
CA ASP A 490 -8.70 3.52 3.75
C ASP A 490 -7.45 2.74 3.29
N PRO A 491 -6.39 3.43 2.83
CA PRO A 491 -5.14 2.79 2.42
C PRO A 491 -4.35 2.21 3.62
N ILE A 492 -4.66 2.54 4.89
CA ILE A 492 -4.08 1.88 6.07
C ILE A 492 -4.63 0.46 6.19
N ILE A 493 -5.96 0.29 6.09
CA ILE A 493 -6.58 -1.04 6.04
C ILE A 493 -6.07 -1.82 4.82
N GLY A 494 -5.83 -1.13 3.70
CA GLY A 494 -5.26 -1.74 2.48
C GLY A 494 -6.18 -2.76 1.82
N ALA A 495 -7.46 -2.84 2.19
CA ALA A 495 -8.42 -3.74 1.53
C ALA A 495 -8.70 -3.28 0.07
N ARG A 496 -8.59 -1.97 -0.18
CA ARG A 496 -8.71 -1.33 -1.49
C ARG A 496 -7.90 -0.03 -1.47
N TYR A 497 -7.20 0.26 -2.57
CA TYR A 497 -6.41 1.49 -2.72
C TYR A 497 -6.93 2.43 -3.81
N TYR A 498 -7.86 1.99 -4.67
CA TYR A 498 -8.42 2.78 -5.76
C TYR A 498 -9.84 2.33 -6.11
N GLY A 499 -10.53 3.10 -6.95
CA GLY A 499 -11.90 2.84 -7.39
C GLY A 499 -12.96 3.32 -6.41
N LEU A 500 -14.19 2.82 -6.52
CA LEU A 500 -15.30 3.20 -5.66
C LEU A 500 -15.53 2.17 -4.55
N GLY A 501 -15.58 2.68 -3.30
CA GLY A 501 -16.01 1.93 -2.12
C GLY A 501 -17.42 1.34 -2.29
N ASN A 502 -17.76 0.32 -1.53
CA ASN A 502 -19.11 -0.27 -1.62
C ASN A 502 -20.17 0.73 -1.11
N GLU A 503 -19.79 1.55 -0.15
CA GLU A 503 -20.58 2.64 0.42
C GLU A 503 -20.95 3.66 -0.65
N LEU A 504 -19.95 4.18 -1.39
CA LEU A 504 -20.16 5.14 -2.47
C LEU A 504 -20.90 4.55 -3.68
N VAL A 505 -20.71 3.27 -3.99
CA VAL A 505 -21.49 2.60 -5.05
C VAL A 505 -22.98 2.59 -4.69
N GLY A 506 -23.34 2.31 -3.44
CA GLY A 506 -24.73 2.38 -2.99
C GLY A 506 -25.33 3.77 -3.18
N ILE A 507 -24.57 4.81 -2.82
CA ILE A 507 -24.97 6.21 -3.00
C ILE A 507 -25.09 6.58 -4.48
N LEU A 508 -24.12 6.19 -5.32
CA LEU A 508 -24.17 6.42 -6.77
C LEU A 508 -25.44 5.80 -7.38
N ILE A 509 -25.75 4.56 -7.03
CA ILE A 509 -26.95 3.86 -7.51
C ILE A 509 -28.21 4.61 -7.06
N PHE A 510 -28.32 4.95 -5.77
CA PHE A 510 -29.44 5.73 -5.24
C PHE A 510 -29.62 7.06 -5.98
N SER A 511 -28.53 7.82 -6.15
CA SER A 511 -28.53 9.11 -6.83
C SER A 511 -28.90 9.00 -8.32
N LEU A 512 -28.37 8.00 -9.02
CA LEU A 512 -28.68 7.70 -10.41
C LEU A 512 -30.17 7.39 -10.58
N PHE A 513 -30.74 6.50 -9.77
CA PHE A 513 -32.16 6.14 -9.90
C PHE A 513 -33.09 7.28 -9.51
N THR A 514 -32.72 8.09 -8.52
CA THR A 514 -33.49 9.29 -8.17
C THR A 514 -33.50 10.30 -9.32
N MET A 515 -32.35 10.54 -9.97
CA MET A 515 -32.27 11.36 -11.20
C MET A 515 -33.11 10.76 -12.35
N LEU A 516 -33.05 9.44 -12.54
CA LEU A 516 -33.81 8.75 -13.59
C LEU A 516 -35.33 8.91 -13.44
N THR A 517 -35.86 8.92 -12.21
CA THR A 517 -37.30 9.10 -12.00
C THR A 517 -37.82 10.42 -12.54
N PHE A 518 -37.02 11.49 -12.50
CA PHE A 518 -37.38 12.78 -13.08
C PHE A 518 -37.27 12.77 -14.61
N ILE A 519 -36.18 12.21 -15.13
CA ILE A 519 -35.99 12.11 -16.58
C ILE A 519 -37.17 11.35 -17.20
N LEU A 520 -37.61 10.25 -16.55
CA LEU A 520 -38.79 9.47 -16.94
C LEU A 520 -40.12 10.26 -16.92
N LYS A 521 -40.30 11.22 -16.00
CA LYS A 521 -41.48 12.11 -16.02
C LYS A 521 -41.56 12.91 -17.32
N ASN A 522 -40.41 13.24 -17.93
CA ASN A 522 -40.31 14.00 -19.17
C ASN A 522 -40.35 13.12 -20.44
N LYS A 523 -40.78 11.85 -20.34
CA LYS A 523 -40.89 10.87 -21.44
C LYS A 523 -39.63 10.80 -22.33
N PRO A 524 -38.46 10.49 -21.76
CA PRO A 524 -37.21 10.43 -22.48
C PRO A 524 -37.22 9.22 -23.43
N LYS A 525 -36.45 9.27 -24.51
CA LYS A 525 -36.27 8.10 -25.39
C LYS A 525 -35.67 6.96 -24.56
N ARG A 526 -36.26 5.76 -24.58
CA ARG A 526 -35.76 4.57 -23.87
C ARG A 526 -34.29 4.27 -24.15
N LEU A 527 -33.86 4.55 -25.38
CA LEU A 527 -32.46 4.43 -25.78
C LEU A 527 -31.50 5.24 -24.88
N PHE A 528 -31.88 6.45 -24.45
CA PHE A 528 -31.05 7.26 -23.56
C PHE A 528 -30.87 6.59 -22.19
N LEU A 529 -31.93 5.99 -21.63
CA LEU A 529 -31.86 5.27 -20.36
C LEU A 529 -30.93 4.07 -20.45
N TYR A 530 -31.04 3.30 -21.54
CA TYR A 530 -30.17 2.14 -21.77
C TYR A 530 -28.71 2.56 -21.90
N MET A 531 -28.42 3.61 -22.67
CA MET A 531 -27.07 4.15 -22.82
C MET A 531 -26.49 4.64 -21.49
N LEU A 532 -27.30 5.32 -20.67
CA LEU A 532 -26.87 5.80 -19.36
C LEU A 532 -26.54 4.64 -18.40
N LEU A 533 -27.35 3.59 -18.40
CA LEU A 533 -27.11 2.39 -17.57
C LEU A 533 -25.86 1.63 -18.04
N ILE A 534 -25.71 1.41 -19.35
CA ILE A 534 -24.51 0.78 -19.92
C ILE A 534 -23.25 1.57 -19.57
N PHE A 535 -23.31 2.90 -19.67
CA PHE A 535 -22.22 3.79 -19.30
C PHE A 535 -21.82 3.63 -17.83
N ASN A 536 -22.78 3.62 -16.90
CA ASN A 536 -22.49 3.41 -15.47
C ASN A 536 -21.98 2.00 -15.16
N ILE A 537 -22.49 0.96 -15.84
CA ILE A 537 -21.97 -0.41 -15.71
C ILE A 537 -20.50 -0.45 -16.13
N TYR A 538 -20.16 0.16 -17.27
CA TYR A 538 -18.78 0.26 -17.73
C TYR A 538 -17.88 0.99 -16.72
N LEU A 539 -18.34 2.15 -16.22
CA LEU A 539 -17.60 2.92 -15.21
C LEU A 539 -17.34 2.11 -13.94
N LEU A 540 -18.33 1.37 -13.45
CA LEU A 540 -18.18 0.57 -12.23
C LEU A 540 -17.25 -0.63 -12.41
N ILE A 541 -17.29 -1.32 -13.56
CA ILE A 541 -16.47 -2.52 -13.79
C ILE A 541 -15.03 -2.17 -14.16
N SER A 542 -14.82 -1.07 -14.89
CA SER A 542 -13.51 -0.70 -15.41
C SER A 542 -12.45 -0.57 -14.30
N SER A 543 -11.30 -1.21 -14.50
CA SER A 543 -10.15 -1.16 -13.58
C SER A 543 -9.53 0.23 -13.45
N ASN A 544 -9.80 1.12 -14.40
CA ASN A 544 -9.29 2.49 -14.43
C ASN A 544 -10.21 3.48 -13.72
N PHE A 545 -11.49 3.11 -13.54
CA PHE A 545 -12.51 3.94 -12.89
C PHE A 545 -12.98 3.28 -11.60
N GLY A 546 -14.21 2.76 -11.55
CA GLY A 546 -14.86 2.30 -10.33
C GLY A 546 -14.28 1.02 -9.73
N ALA A 547 -13.67 0.14 -10.52
CA ALA A 547 -13.06 -1.13 -10.05
C ALA A 547 -13.92 -1.91 -9.04
N ASN A 548 -15.24 -1.90 -9.22
CA ASN A 548 -16.23 -2.49 -8.33
C ASN A 548 -17.18 -3.40 -9.12
N LEU A 549 -16.77 -4.66 -9.24
CA LEU A 549 -17.55 -5.69 -9.93
C LEU A 549 -18.94 -5.88 -9.32
N GLY A 550 -19.06 -5.84 -7.98
CA GLY A 550 -20.35 -6.01 -7.30
C GLY A 550 -21.35 -4.92 -7.67
N GLY A 551 -20.92 -3.66 -7.69
CA GLY A 551 -21.75 -2.54 -8.16
C GLY A 551 -22.15 -2.65 -9.63
N GLY A 552 -21.20 -3.01 -10.49
CA GLY A 552 -21.45 -3.21 -11.91
C GLY A 552 -22.48 -4.32 -12.19
N LEU A 553 -22.36 -5.44 -11.49
CA LEU A 553 -23.32 -6.55 -11.58
C LEU A 553 -24.72 -6.13 -11.11
N THR A 554 -24.84 -5.38 -10.02
CA THR A 554 -26.13 -4.86 -9.55
C THR A 554 -26.81 -4.01 -10.63
N LEU A 555 -26.09 -3.07 -11.26
CA LEU A 555 -26.66 -2.28 -12.36
C LEU A 555 -26.98 -3.13 -13.59
N ALA A 556 -26.17 -4.14 -13.90
CA ALA A 556 -26.42 -5.05 -15.02
C ALA A 556 -27.71 -5.85 -14.82
N PHE A 557 -27.97 -6.38 -13.61
CA PHE A 557 -29.22 -7.06 -13.30
C PHE A 557 -30.43 -6.14 -13.41
N ILE A 558 -30.32 -4.90 -12.92
CA ILE A 558 -31.41 -3.91 -13.06
C ILE A 558 -31.65 -3.57 -14.54
N PHE A 559 -30.59 -3.39 -15.32
CA PHE A 559 -30.69 -3.13 -16.75
C PHE A 559 -31.40 -4.26 -17.51
N ILE A 560 -31.02 -5.51 -17.22
CA ILE A 560 -31.67 -6.70 -17.78
C ILE A 560 -33.16 -6.72 -17.41
N TYR A 561 -33.49 -6.48 -16.14
CA TYR A 561 -34.88 -6.44 -15.67
C TYR A 561 -35.72 -5.39 -16.42
N ILE A 562 -35.19 -4.18 -16.63
CA ILE A 562 -35.88 -3.11 -17.36
C ILE A 562 -36.14 -3.52 -18.82
N ILE A 563 -35.18 -4.16 -19.49
CA ILE A 563 -35.37 -4.65 -20.87
C ILE A 563 -36.46 -5.73 -20.93
N PHE A 564 -36.46 -6.67 -19.98
CA PHE A 564 -37.48 -7.72 -19.92
C PHE A 564 -38.88 -7.15 -19.69
N ASP A 565 -39.04 -6.20 -18.76
CA ASP A 565 -40.31 -5.51 -18.52
C ASP A 565 -40.80 -4.76 -19.77
N ASP A 566 -39.89 -4.10 -20.48
CA ASP A 566 -40.21 -3.40 -21.72
C ASP A 566 -40.64 -4.35 -22.85
N PHE A 567 -39.99 -5.51 -22.97
CA PHE A 567 -40.37 -6.55 -23.91
C PHE A 567 -41.74 -7.16 -23.60
N LEU A 568 -42.04 -7.41 -22.32
CA LEU A 568 -43.34 -7.90 -21.89
C LEU A 568 -44.46 -6.88 -22.12
N LYS A 569 -44.19 -5.59 -21.93
CA LYS A 569 -45.14 -4.51 -22.25
C LYS A 569 -45.42 -4.42 -23.75
N LEU A 570 -44.41 -4.55 -24.60
CA LEU A 570 -44.58 -4.60 -26.06
C LEU A 570 -45.46 -5.78 -26.48
N LYS A 571 -45.28 -6.96 -25.90
CA LYS A 571 -46.12 -8.15 -26.13
C LYS A 571 -47.56 -8.04 -25.64
N ARG A 572 -47.90 -7.07 -24.79
CA ARG A 572 -49.28 -6.81 -24.36
C ARG A 572 -50.00 -5.78 -25.24
N ILE A 573 -49.25 -5.08 -26.09
CA ILE A 573 -49.78 -4.03 -26.99
C ILE A 573 -49.97 -4.58 -28.42
N ILE A 574 -49.20 -5.61 -28.78
CA ILE A 574 -49.45 -6.48 -29.94
C ILE A 574 -50.44 -7.55 -29.51
#